data_AF-A0A2A6C1G9-F1
#
_entry.id   AF-A0A2A6C1G9-F1
#
_cell.length_a   1.000
_cell.length_b   1.000
_cell.length_c   1.000
_cell.angle_alpha   90.00
_cell.angle_beta   90.00
_cell.angle_gamma   90.00
#
_symmetry.space_group_name_H-M   'P 1'
#
loop_
_entity.id
_entity.type
_entity.pdbx_description
1 polymer ?
#
loop_
_entity_poly.entity_id
_entity_poly.type
_entity_poly.pdbx_seq_one_letter_code
_entity_poly.pdbx_strand_id
1 'polypeptide(L)'
;MITMTFYLVMVNLTLASGFSPLFESVYAIETLICLGILVAIPLAIYTVMGMSPLHRNMTMPFSWSLTWPCALAWERCFATLFSSWYEKQSASSILIFIMQSLSLEMYAWGNAFFLVYDVYCFQFNVVSYAVLFIFGAALFQYILTLNVAYNRKLQQMTRNEYCLSRSYQIRENIRIMQMIRKLAFPTVIFNIPAFGFISLYAFLPNEERLDVVRNVAVAFFDLWIALYAAAFGLLTYNLEPKLQESVRRLSYAAYILDRYDDVTGKIRKLTMRSPPPPQHSETDIYFSMLSKDLHSNENRKYSNISKLSIIEI
;
A
#
# COMPACT_ATOMS: atom_id res chain seq x y z
N MET A 1 4.72 7.46 -16.92
CA MET A 1 4.02 6.17 -17.12
C MET A 1 3.82 5.84 -18.61
N ILE A 2 3.12 6.67 -19.39
CA ILE A 2 2.88 6.42 -20.84
C ILE A 2 4.17 6.24 -21.64
N THR A 3 5.20 7.04 -21.39
CA THR A 3 6.51 6.93 -22.05
C THR A 3 7.27 5.66 -21.71
N MET A 4 7.12 5.13 -20.48
CA MET A 4 7.82 3.92 -20.05
C MET A 4 7.14 2.66 -20.59
N THR A 5 5.81 2.64 -20.60
CA THR A 5 5.02 1.57 -21.24
C THR A 5 5.28 1.54 -22.75
N PHE A 6 5.35 2.71 -23.41
CA PHE A 6 5.67 2.79 -24.83
C PHE A 6 7.09 2.29 -25.14
N TYR A 7 8.06 2.59 -24.28
CA TYR A 7 9.44 2.11 -24.44
C TYR A 7 9.57 0.60 -24.22
N LEU A 8 8.89 0.06 -23.19
CA LEU A 8 8.83 -1.38 -22.93
C LEU A 8 8.17 -2.11 -24.11
N VAL A 9 7.03 -1.62 -24.61
CA VAL A 9 6.34 -2.20 -25.78
C VAL A 9 7.24 -2.18 -27.02
N MET A 10 7.95 -1.07 -27.29
CA MET A 10 8.85 -0.98 -28.44
C MET A 10 10.06 -1.93 -28.34
N VAL A 11 10.70 -2.02 -27.16
CA VAL A 11 11.84 -2.93 -26.94
C VAL A 11 11.42 -4.39 -27.05
N ASN A 12 10.22 -4.75 -26.56
CA ASN A 12 9.68 -6.10 -26.62
C ASN A 12 9.32 -6.52 -28.07
N LEU A 13 8.78 -5.59 -28.86
CA LEU A 13 8.43 -5.82 -30.28
C LEU A 13 9.64 -6.21 -31.14
N THR A 14 10.81 -5.63 -30.86
CA THR A 14 12.08 -5.96 -31.54
C THR A 14 12.62 -7.34 -31.21
N LEU A 15 12.33 -7.89 -30.02
CA LEU A 15 12.84 -9.20 -29.58
C LEU A 15 11.89 -10.35 -29.97
N ALA A 16 10.59 -10.08 -30.08
CA ALA A 16 9.56 -11.12 -30.25
C ALA A 16 9.09 -11.35 -31.71
N SER A 17 9.62 -10.63 -32.70
CA SER A 17 9.14 -10.68 -34.10
C SER A 17 9.23 -12.05 -34.79
N GLY A 18 9.99 -13.00 -34.22
CA GLY A 18 10.13 -14.37 -34.73
C GLY A 18 9.06 -15.39 -34.28
N PHE A 19 8.23 -15.08 -33.27
CA PHE A 19 7.32 -16.06 -32.63
C PHE A 19 5.83 -15.65 -32.72
N SER A 20 5.47 -15.08 -33.87
CA SER A 20 4.26 -14.27 -34.19
C SER A 20 2.95 -14.59 -33.44
N PRO A 21 2.29 -15.76 -33.49
CA PRO A 21 0.89 -15.82 -33.04
C PRO A 21 0.71 -15.85 -31.51
N LEU A 22 1.61 -16.52 -30.78
CA LEU A 22 1.45 -16.66 -29.32
C LEU A 22 1.76 -15.34 -28.61
N PHE A 23 2.83 -14.67 -29.02
CA PHE A 23 3.24 -13.40 -28.44
C PHE A 23 2.27 -12.27 -28.78
N GLU A 24 1.71 -12.25 -29.99
CA GLU A 24 0.63 -11.30 -30.35
C GLU A 24 -0.58 -11.40 -29.42
N SER A 25 -0.98 -12.63 -29.03
CA SER A 25 -2.10 -12.81 -28.10
C SER A 25 -1.80 -12.29 -26.69
N VAL A 26 -0.57 -12.47 -26.20
CA VAL A 26 -0.12 -11.96 -24.90
C VAL A 26 -0.07 -10.43 -24.92
N TYR A 27 0.50 -9.83 -25.97
CA TYR A 27 0.55 -8.37 -26.13
C TYR A 27 -0.85 -7.75 -26.28
N ALA A 28 -1.78 -8.42 -26.97
CA ALA A 28 -3.15 -7.94 -27.09
C ALA A 28 -3.84 -7.90 -25.72
N ILE A 29 -3.68 -8.95 -24.91
CA ILE A 29 -4.21 -9.01 -23.54
C ILE A 29 -3.57 -7.94 -22.66
N GLU A 30 -2.24 -7.80 -22.70
CA GLU A 30 -1.50 -6.78 -21.97
C GLU A 30 -1.99 -5.37 -22.33
N THR A 31 -2.11 -5.08 -23.63
CA THR A 31 -2.58 -3.78 -24.12
C THR A 31 -4.00 -3.48 -23.64
N LEU A 32 -4.90 -4.47 -23.66
CA LEU A 32 -6.27 -4.30 -23.14
C LEU A 32 -6.28 -4.03 -21.63
N ILE A 33 -5.44 -4.71 -20.85
CA ILE A 33 -5.30 -4.45 -19.41
C ILE A 33 -4.74 -3.04 -19.17
N CYS A 34 -3.67 -2.66 -19.88
CA CYS A 34 -3.06 -1.33 -19.77
C CYS A 34 -4.04 -0.22 -20.14
N LEU A 35 -4.82 -0.37 -21.22
CA LEU A 35 -5.88 0.57 -21.60
C LEU A 35 -6.97 0.64 -20.52
N GLY A 36 -7.39 -0.50 -19.97
CA GLY A 36 -8.32 -0.54 -18.84
C GLY A 36 -7.81 0.23 -17.62
N ILE A 37 -6.54 0.03 -17.25
CA ILE A 37 -5.88 0.78 -16.16
C ILE A 37 -5.81 2.27 -16.49
N LEU A 38 -5.44 2.63 -17.73
CA LEU A 38 -5.32 4.02 -18.14
C LEU A 38 -6.65 4.77 -18.09
N VAL A 39 -7.75 4.11 -18.46
CA VAL A 39 -9.12 4.64 -18.29
C VAL A 39 -9.53 4.69 -16.81
N ALA A 40 -9.07 3.74 -16.00
CA ALA A 40 -9.32 3.75 -14.57
C ALA A 40 -8.57 4.85 -13.82
N ILE A 41 -7.45 5.38 -14.34
CA ILE A 41 -6.65 6.42 -13.68
C ILE A 41 -7.42 7.75 -13.51
N PRO A 42 -8.05 8.35 -14.54
CA PRO A 42 -8.90 9.53 -14.36
C PRO A 42 -10.04 9.30 -13.37
N LEU A 43 -10.62 8.10 -13.37
CA LEU A 43 -11.66 7.70 -12.43
C LEU A 43 -11.10 7.62 -11.00
N ALA A 44 -9.90 7.05 -10.82
CA ALA A 44 -9.19 6.98 -9.56
C ALA A 44 -8.85 8.40 -9.06
N ILE A 45 -8.31 9.28 -9.91
CA ILE A 45 -8.05 10.68 -9.57
C ILE A 45 -9.33 11.38 -9.13
N TYR A 46 -10.43 11.22 -9.87
CA TYR A 46 -11.72 11.80 -9.51
C TYR A 46 -12.24 11.28 -8.16
N THR A 47 -12.16 9.97 -7.90
CA THR A 47 -12.54 9.40 -6.60
C THR A 47 -11.67 9.93 -5.46
N VAL A 48 -10.36 10.07 -5.69
CA VAL A 48 -9.39 10.56 -4.70
C VAL A 48 -9.59 12.04 -4.39
N MET A 49 -9.94 12.85 -5.39
CA MET A 49 -10.29 14.26 -5.20
C MET A 49 -11.56 14.45 -4.34
N GLY A 50 -12.44 13.44 -4.28
CA GLY A 50 -13.64 13.41 -3.43
C GLY A 50 -13.43 12.82 -2.04
N MET A 51 -12.25 12.30 -1.71
CA MET A 51 -11.95 11.71 -0.40
C MET A 51 -11.41 12.78 0.57
N SER A 52 -11.98 12.83 1.77
CA SER A 52 -11.55 13.67 2.91
C SER A 52 -10.15 13.26 3.43
N PRO A 53 -9.46 14.10 4.24
CA PRO A 53 -8.00 14.30 4.15
C PRO A 53 -7.09 13.15 4.61
N LEU A 54 -7.63 12.02 5.06
CA LEU A 54 -6.85 10.81 5.34
C LEU A 54 -6.16 10.20 4.10
N HIS A 55 -6.63 10.52 2.89
CA HIS A 55 -6.35 9.75 1.68
C HIS A 55 -5.23 10.28 0.77
N ARG A 56 -4.63 11.45 1.04
CA ARG A 56 -3.53 11.96 0.19
C ARG A 56 -2.25 11.12 0.22
N ASN A 57 -2.11 10.22 1.19
CA ASN A 57 -0.91 9.38 1.34
C ASN A 57 -1.02 7.99 0.70
N MET A 58 -2.13 7.64 0.02
CA MET A 58 -2.32 6.28 -0.52
C MET A 58 -2.35 6.19 -2.04
N THR A 59 -1.94 7.23 -2.77
CA THR A 59 -2.05 7.24 -4.24
C THR A 59 -0.70 7.36 -4.95
N MET A 60 -0.22 6.25 -5.53
CA MET A 60 0.20 6.11 -6.95
C MET A 60 0.76 4.69 -7.23
N PRO A 61 0.86 4.21 -8.49
CA PRO A 61 0.84 2.77 -8.79
C PRO A 61 2.20 2.12 -9.10
N PHE A 62 2.34 0.89 -8.59
CA PHE A 62 2.92 -0.31 -9.22
C PHE A 62 4.43 -0.44 -9.49
N SER A 63 5.12 0.52 -10.10
CA SER A 63 6.59 0.46 -10.29
C SER A 63 7.37 0.75 -9.00
N TRP A 64 6.64 1.11 -7.93
CA TRP A 64 7.16 1.50 -6.63
C TRP A 64 7.18 0.37 -5.61
N SER A 65 6.66 -0.82 -5.90
CA SER A 65 6.37 -1.87 -4.90
C SER A 65 7.56 -2.24 -3.99
N LEU A 66 8.80 -2.18 -4.50
CA LEU A 66 10.01 -2.55 -3.76
C LEU A 66 10.60 -1.42 -2.91
N THR A 67 10.48 -0.16 -3.35
CA THR A 67 10.91 1.03 -2.58
C THR A 67 9.80 1.59 -1.70
N TRP A 68 8.56 1.15 -1.93
CA TRP A 68 7.36 1.52 -1.20
C TRP A 68 7.50 1.38 0.32
N PRO A 69 8.05 0.26 0.86
CA PRO A 69 8.15 0.10 2.31
C PRO A 69 9.02 1.19 2.96
N CYS A 70 10.13 1.57 2.32
CA CYS A 70 10.98 2.67 2.77
C CYS A 70 10.24 4.01 2.75
N ALA A 71 9.54 4.30 1.66
CA ALA A 71 8.79 5.55 1.51
C ALA A 71 7.68 5.67 2.57
N LEU A 72 6.90 4.61 2.76
CA LEU A 72 5.86 4.58 3.79
C LEU A 72 6.46 4.65 5.19
N ALA A 73 7.54 3.90 5.45
CA ALA A 73 8.21 3.95 6.74
C ALA A 73 8.66 5.39 7.04
N TRP A 74 9.29 6.05 6.06
CA TRP A 74 9.70 7.45 6.16
C TRP A 74 8.52 8.37 6.45
N GLU A 75 7.47 8.33 5.62
CA GLU A 75 6.27 9.16 5.77
C GLU A 75 5.61 8.96 7.14
N ARG A 76 5.49 7.70 7.60
CA ARG A 76 4.90 7.38 8.91
C ARG A 76 5.81 7.78 10.07
N CYS A 77 7.13 7.74 9.88
CA CYS A 77 8.09 8.31 10.83
C CYS A 77 7.84 9.81 10.99
N PHE A 78 7.73 10.54 9.87
CA PHE A 78 7.46 11.98 9.88
C PHE A 78 6.11 12.31 10.52
N ALA A 79 5.05 11.58 10.19
CA ALA A 79 3.74 11.77 10.81
C ALA A 79 3.78 11.52 12.32
N THR A 80 4.64 10.61 12.80
CA THR A 80 4.81 10.33 14.23
C THR A 80 5.61 11.42 14.94
N LEU A 81 6.74 11.86 14.34
CA LEU A 81 7.64 12.86 14.93
C LEU A 81 7.05 14.27 14.88
N PHE A 82 6.44 14.65 13.75
CA PHE A 82 5.91 15.98 13.46
C PHE A 82 4.37 16.00 13.53
N SER A 83 3.81 15.24 14.46
CA SER A 83 2.36 15.14 14.74
C SER A 83 1.62 16.50 14.75
N SER A 84 2.16 17.49 15.48
CA SER A 84 1.56 18.83 15.60
C SER A 84 1.51 19.62 14.29
N TRP A 85 2.46 19.36 13.40
CA TRP A 85 2.52 19.97 12.08
C TRP A 85 1.56 19.26 11.11
N TYR A 86 1.49 17.93 11.21
CA TYR A 86 0.57 17.11 10.43
C TYR A 86 -0.90 17.44 10.72
N GLU A 87 -1.22 17.75 11.99
CA GLU A 87 -2.56 18.13 12.45
C GLU A 87 -3.12 19.36 11.73
N LYS A 88 -2.26 20.33 11.43
CA LYS A 88 -2.67 21.60 10.82
C LYS A 88 -3.06 21.46 9.35
N GLN A 89 -2.81 20.29 8.74
CA GLN A 89 -3.01 20.02 7.31
C GLN A 89 -2.54 21.18 6.42
N SER A 90 -1.45 21.83 6.82
CA SER A 90 -0.95 23.02 6.14
C SER A 90 -0.41 22.64 4.76
N ALA A 91 -0.30 23.61 3.86
CA ALA A 91 0.25 23.42 2.51
C ALA A 91 1.62 22.74 2.51
N SER A 92 2.37 22.86 3.60
CA SER A 92 3.64 22.19 3.82
C SER A 92 3.54 20.65 3.88
N SER A 93 2.41 20.08 4.31
CA SER A 93 2.15 18.61 4.23
C SER A 93 2.12 18.11 2.79
N ILE A 94 1.53 18.90 1.89
CA ILE A 94 1.53 18.65 0.45
C ILE A 94 2.96 18.74 -0.09
N LEU A 95 3.75 19.70 0.38
CA LEU A 95 5.16 19.83 -0.04
C LEU A 95 5.98 18.59 0.32
N ILE A 96 5.84 18.03 1.53
CA ILE A 96 6.55 16.79 1.90
C ILE A 96 6.10 15.64 0.99
N PHE A 97 4.80 15.52 0.71
CA PHE A 97 4.29 14.51 -0.21
C PHE A 97 4.89 14.65 -1.62
N ILE A 98 4.98 15.88 -2.13
CA ILE A 98 5.62 16.17 -3.43
C ILE A 98 7.11 15.82 -3.39
N MET A 99 7.84 16.23 -2.35
CA MET A 99 9.26 15.91 -2.19
C MET A 99 9.52 14.41 -2.12
N GLN A 100 8.69 13.68 -1.38
CA GLN A 100 8.76 12.21 -1.29
C GLN A 100 8.49 11.57 -2.65
N SER A 101 7.44 12.01 -3.35
CA SER A 101 7.08 11.50 -4.68
C SER A 101 8.19 11.77 -5.70
N LEU A 102 8.74 12.99 -5.72
CA LEU A 102 9.87 13.36 -6.57
C LEU A 102 11.13 12.55 -6.23
N SER A 103 11.40 12.28 -4.96
CA SER A 103 12.56 11.49 -4.54
C SER A 103 12.46 10.05 -5.04
N LEU A 104 11.28 9.45 -4.96
CA LEU A 104 11.03 8.11 -5.50
C LEU A 104 11.15 8.08 -7.02
N GLU A 105 10.60 9.07 -7.70
CA GLU A 105 10.68 9.19 -9.15
C GLU A 105 12.13 9.37 -9.59
N MET A 106 12.88 10.30 -8.98
CA MET A 106 14.31 10.49 -9.25
C MET A 106 15.11 9.21 -9.04
N TYR A 107 14.83 8.46 -7.97
CA TYR A 107 15.46 7.16 -7.73
C TYR A 107 15.15 6.17 -8.86
N ALA A 108 13.88 6.05 -9.27
CA ALA A 108 13.48 5.16 -10.36
C ALA A 108 14.14 5.53 -11.70
N TRP A 109 14.15 6.82 -12.05
CA TRP A 109 14.82 7.31 -13.26
C TRP A 109 16.33 7.08 -13.22
N GLY A 110 16.98 7.38 -12.10
CA GLY A 110 18.41 7.13 -11.93
C GLY A 110 18.75 5.65 -12.05
N ASN A 111 17.92 4.77 -11.46
CA ASN A 111 18.09 3.34 -11.55
C ASN A 111 17.94 2.83 -12.99
N ALA A 112 16.90 3.28 -13.70
CA ALA A 112 16.67 2.93 -15.10
C ALA A 112 17.82 3.43 -15.99
N PHE A 113 18.27 4.68 -15.79
CA PHE A 113 19.40 5.25 -16.51
C PHE A 113 20.66 4.40 -16.31
N PHE A 114 21.03 4.08 -15.07
CA PHE A 114 22.22 3.29 -14.80
C PHE A 114 22.16 1.86 -15.35
N LEU A 115 20.97 1.25 -15.37
CA LEU A 115 20.77 -0.06 -15.97
C LEU A 115 20.89 -0.01 -17.51
N VAL A 116 20.33 1.02 -18.16
CA VAL A 116 20.38 1.17 -19.63
C VAL A 116 21.79 1.47 -20.14
N TYR A 117 22.58 2.22 -19.38
CA TYR A 117 23.97 2.53 -19.73
C TYR A 117 24.97 1.49 -19.20
N ASP A 118 24.50 0.33 -18.75
CA ASP A 118 25.31 -0.78 -18.22
C ASP A 118 26.33 -0.33 -17.15
N VAL A 119 25.98 0.70 -16.36
CA VAL A 119 26.86 1.22 -15.28
C VAL A 119 27.05 0.16 -14.19
N TYR A 120 26.03 -0.69 -13.97
CA TYR A 120 26.13 -1.90 -13.17
C TYR A 120 25.34 -3.03 -13.86
N CYS A 121 25.63 -4.27 -13.47
CA CYS A 121 24.95 -5.44 -14.02
C CYS A 121 23.53 -5.63 -13.45
N PHE A 122 22.67 -6.28 -14.23
CA PHE A 122 21.28 -6.60 -13.83
C PHE A 122 21.20 -7.35 -12.49
N GLN A 123 22.13 -8.26 -12.21
CA GLN A 123 22.18 -9.01 -10.95
C GLN A 123 22.37 -8.08 -9.74
N PHE A 124 23.24 -7.07 -9.87
CA PHE A 124 23.44 -6.07 -8.84
C PHE A 124 22.15 -5.28 -8.58
N ASN A 125 21.41 -4.93 -9.63
CA ASN A 125 20.12 -4.24 -9.53
C ASN A 125 19.11 -5.06 -8.70
N VAL A 126 18.95 -6.35 -9.00
CA VAL A 126 18.06 -7.26 -8.25
C VAL A 126 18.46 -7.36 -6.79
N VAL A 127 19.76 -7.53 -6.49
CA VAL A 127 20.27 -7.57 -5.12
C VAL A 127 20.00 -6.24 -4.39
N SER A 128 20.23 -5.10 -5.06
CA SER A 128 20.01 -3.78 -4.46
C SER A 128 18.53 -3.57 -4.08
N TYR A 129 17.60 -4.01 -4.92
CA TYR A 129 16.17 -3.96 -4.62
C TYR A 129 15.79 -4.88 -3.46
N ALA A 130 16.34 -6.09 -3.40
CA ALA A 130 16.10 -7.00 -2.28
C ALA A 130 16.59 -6.41 -0.95
N VAL A 131 17.79 -5.82 -0.94
CA VAL A 131 18.35 -5.14 0.25
C VAL A 131 17.47 -3.96 0.67
N LEU A 132 17.07 -3.10 -0.26
CA LEU A 132 16.19 -1.96 0.02
C LEU A 132 14.83 -2.41 0.55
N PHE A 133 14.25 -3.46 -0.03
CA PHE A 133 12.98 -4.01 0.43
C PHE A 133 13.08 -4.55 1.87
N ILE A 134 14.10 -5.37 2.18
CA ILE A 134 14.32 -5.91 3.52
C ILE A 134 14.54 -4.79 4.53
N PHE A 135 15.38 -3.80 4.18
CA PHE A 135 15.63 -2.65 5.02
C PHE A 135 14.35 -1.84 5.28
N GLY A 136 13.57 -1.55 4.23
CA GLY A 136 12.31 -0.84 4.34
C GLY A 136 11.27 -1.57 5.17
N ALA A 137 11.17 -2.90 5.02
CA ALA A 137 10.28 -3.73 5.83
C ALA A 137 10.69 -3.74 7.31
N ALA A 138 12.00 -3.84 7.60
CA ALA A 138 12.52 -3.77 8.96
C ALA A 138 12.23 -2.40 9.60
N LEU A 139 12.48 -1.31 8.88
CA LEU A 139 12.20 0.05 9.33
C LEU A 139 10.70 0.27 9.56
N PHE A 140 9.86 -0.19 8.65
CA PHE A 140 8.40 -0.13 8.80
C PHE A 140 7.93 -0.87 10.07
N GLN A 141 8.42 -2.09 10.28
CA GLN A 141 8.06 -2.89 11.45
C GLN A 141 8.58 -2.26 12.76
N TYR A 142 9.77 -1.67 12.73
CA TYR A 142 10.34 -0.91 13.84
C TYR A 142 9.45 0.28 14.22
N ILE A 143 9.05 1.09 13.23
CA ILE A 143 8.18 2.27 13.46
C ILE A 143 6.81 1.85 13.97
N LEU A 144 6.23 0.76 13.46
CA LEU A 144 4.97 0.22 13.98
C LEU A 144 5.11 -0.15 15.46
N THR A 145 6.21 -0.81 15.81
CA THR A 145 6.50 -1.21 17.20
C THR A 145 6.68 0.00 18.10
N LEU A 146 7.41 1.02 17.64
CA LEU A 146 7.55 2.30 18.35
C LEU A 146 6.19 2.97 18.57
N ASN A 147 5.35 3.05 17.53
CA ASN A 147 4.02 3.66 17.64
C ASN A 147 3.13 2.91 18.65
N VAL A 148 3.14 1.58 18.63
CA VAL A 148 2.40 0.76 19.61
C VAL A 148 2.93 0.98 21.02
N ALA A 149 4.26 0.99 21.22
CA ALA A 149 4.87 1.23 22.52
C ALA A 149 4.55 2.64 23.05
N TYR A 150 4.62 3.64 22.17
CA TYR A 150 4.31 5.03 22.49
C TYR A 150 2.82 5.23 22.83
N ASN A 151 1.91 4.57 22.11
CA ASN A 151 0.48 4.56 22.45
C ASN A 151 0.23 3.95 23.85
N ARG A 152 0.92 2.85 24.20
CA ARG A 152 0.82 2.27 25.56
C ARG A 152 1.32 3.25 26.63
N LYS A 153 2.40 3.99 26.36
CA LYS A 153 2.91 5.02 27.27
C LYS A 153 1.91 6.17 27.44
N LEU A 154 1.29 6.66 26.37
CA LEU A 154 0.26 7.69 26.44
C LEU A 154 -0.94 7.27 27.30
N GLN A 155 -1.33 5.99 27.25
CA GLN A 155 -2.40 5.43 28.09
C GLN A 155 -2.05 5.33 29.59
N GLN A 156 -0.79 5.60 29.96
CA GLN A 156 -0.32 5.60 31.34
C GLN A 156 -0.03 7.02 31.86
N MET A 157 -0.06 8.05 31.00
CA MET A 157 0.23 9.42 31.39
C MET A 157 -0.88 10.03 32.27
N THR A 158 -0.50 10.98 33.11
CA THR A 158 -1.44 11.73 33.94
C THR A 158 -2.30 12.68 33.10
N ARG A 159 -3.45 13.11 33.64
CA ARG A 159 -4.41 13.98 32.93
C ARG A 159 -3.80 15.28 32.40
N ASN A 160 -2.79 15.82 33.10
CA ASN A 160 -2.16 17.09 32.75
C ASN A 160 -1.17 16.96 31.57
N GLU A 161 -0.66 15.75 31.32
CA GLU A 161 0.30 15.48 30.23
C GLU A 161 -0.38 14.83 29.02
N TYR A 162 -1.61 14.36 29.19
CA TYR A 162 -2.36 13.66 28.13
C TYR A 162 -2.91 14.63 27.10
N CYS A 163 -2.41 14.53 25.87
CA CYS A 163 -2.95 15.24 24.72
C CYS A 163 -3.84 14.29 23.89
N LEU A 164 -5.16 14.57 23.87
CA LEU A 164 -6.16 13.76 23.18
C LEU A 164 -5.89 13.66 21.67
N SER A 165 -5.53 14.78 21.01
CA SER A 165 -5.27 14.79 19.57
C SER A 165 -4.07 13.93 19.20
N ARG A 166 -3.00 13.99 20.01
CA ARG A 166 -1.80 13.16 19.81
C ARG A 166 -2.12 11.67 19.96
N SER A 167 -2.88 11.29 20.98
CA SER A 167 -3.35 9.91 21.18
C SER A 167 -4.16 9.43 19.97
N TYR A 168 -5.04 10.27 19.42
CA TYR A 168 -5.83 9.94 18.23
C TYR A 168 -4.95 9.66 17.01
N GLN A 169 -4.03 10.58 16.69
CA GLN A 169 -3.16 10.45 15.52
C GLN A 169 -2.28 9.20 15.58
N ILE A 170 -1.79 8.84 16.76
CA ILE A 170 -0.98 7.63 16.90
C ILE A 170 -1.84 6.37 16.74
N ARG A 171 -3.05 6.33 17.31
CA ARG A 171 -3.98 5.20 17.09
C ARG A 171 -4.35 5.07 15.61
N GLU A 172 -4.56 6.20 14.93
CA GLU A 172 -4.83 6.25 13.50
C GLU A 172 -3.63 5.74 12.69
N ASN A 173 -2.42 6.24 12.96
CA ASN A 173 -1.19 5.76 12.33
C ASN A 173 -1.00 4.25 12.54
N ILE A 174 -1.22 3.73 13.75
CA ILE A 174 -1.17 2.28 14.02
C ILE A 174 -2.19 1.53 13.15
N ARG A 175 -3.43 2.02 13.05
CA ARG A 175 -4.48 1.38 12.23
C ARG A 175 -4.08 1.37 10.76
N ILE A 176 -3.59 2.49 10.23
CA ILE A 176 -3.12 2.61 8.84
C ILE A 176 -1.95 1.66 8.59
N MET A 177 -0.93 1.64 9.47
CA MET A 177 0.20 0.73 9.34
C MET A 177 -0.21 -0.75 9.44
N GLN A 178 -1.16 -1.09 10.29
CA GLN A 178 -1.69 -2.45 10.36
C GLN A 178 -2.45 -2.86 9.08
N MET A 179 -3.20 -1.92 8.50
CA MET A 179 -3.87 -2.13 7.20
C MET A 179 -2.84 -2.31 6.08
N ILE A 180 -1.83 -1.44 5.99
CA ILE A 180 -0.72 -1.57 5.04
C ILE A 180 -0.02 -2.91 5.21
N ARG A 181 0.23 -3.37 6.45
CA ARG A 181 0.82 -4.69 6.70
C ARG A 181 -0.05 -5.83 6.17
N LYS A 182 -1.38 -5.73 6.30
CA LYS A 182 -2.32 -6.70 5.72
C LYS A 182 -2.30 -6.69 4.20
N LEU A 183 -2.04 -5.54 3.58
CA LEU A 183 -1.89 -5.41 2.12
C LEU A 183 -0.52 -5.89 1.62
N ALA A 184 0.53 -5.66 2.42
CA ALA A 184 1.92 -6.02 2.10
C ALA A 184 2.12 -7.53 2.00
N PHE A 185 1.46 -8.33 2.87
CA PHE A 185 1.65 -9.77 2.87
C PHE A 185 1.18 -10.45 1.55
N PRO A 186 -0.06 -10.25 1.07
CA PRO A 186 -0.45 -10.73 -0.25
C PRO A 186 0.44 -10.18 -1.35
N THR A 187 0.82 -8.90 -1.28
CA THR A 187 1.71 -8.27 -2.26
C THR A 187 3.03 -9.03 -2.40
N VAL A 188 3.67 -9.40 -1.30
CA VAL A 188 4.90 -10.21 -1.32
C VAL A 188 4.66 -11.56 -2.00
N ILE A 189 3.57 -12.25 -1.64
CA ILE A 189 3.22 -13.55 -2.25
C ILE A 189 3.00 -13.41 -3.75
N PHE A 190 2.24 -12.39 -4.18
CA PHE A 190 1.95 -12.12 -5.59
C PHE A 190 3.20 -11.73 -6.38
N ASN A 191 4.27 -11.24 -5.74
CA ASN A 191 5.52 -10.94 -6.44
C ASN A 191 6.41 -12.18 -6.67
N ILE A 192 6.18 -13.29 -5.95
CA ILE A 192 7.01 -14.50 -6.08
C ILE A 192 7.07 -15.00 -7.54
N PRO A 193 5.96 -15.11 -8.30
CA PRO A 193 6.02 -15.56 -9.69
C PRO A 193 6.78 -14.58 -10.60
N ALA A 194 6.64 -13.27 -10.39
CA ALA A 194 7.41 -12.27 -11.12
C ALA A 194 8.91 -12.46 -10.92
N PHE A 195 9.35 -12.63 -9.66
CA PHE A 195 10.74 -12.98 -9.35
C PHE A 195 11.17 -14.30 -9.97
N GLY A 196 10.29 -15.31 -10.00
CA GLY A 196 10.55 -16.59 -10.65
C GLY A 196 10.83 -16.45 -12.15
N PHE A 197 9.95 -15.74 -12.87
CA PHE A 197 10.08 -15.55 -14.32
C PHE A 197 11.32 -14.73 -14.69
N ILE A 198 11.58 -13.63 -13.98
CA ILE A 198 12.77 -12.80 -14.26
C ILE A 198 14.08 -13.52 -13.88
N SER A 199 14.07 -14.31 -12.80
CA SER A 199 15.22 -15.13 -12.43
C SER A 199 15.47 -16.23 -13.47
N LEU A 200 14.41 -16.87 -13.97
CA LEU A 200 14.51 -17.85 -15.04
C LEU A 200 15.14 -17.23 -16.30
N TYR A 201 14.72 -16.03 -16.70
CA TYR A 201 15.33 -15.30 -17.81
C TYR A 201 16.81 -14.95 -17.56
N ALA A 202 17.14 -14.48 -16.35
CA ALA A 202 18.47 -13.96 -16.01
C ALA A 202 19.54 -15.05 -15.78
N PHE A 203 19.14 -16.23 -15.30
CA PHE A 203 20.05 -17.32 -14.98
C PHE A 203 20.11 -18.42 -16.05
N LEU A 204 19.23 -18.39 -17.06
CA LEU A 204 19.37 -19.28 -18.22
C LEU A 204 20.60 -18.89 -19.05
N PRO A 205 21.43 -19.86 -19.48
CA PRO A 205 22.55 -19.56 -20.35
C PRO A 205 22.06 -19.10 -21.74
N ASN A 206 22.85 -18.25 -22.38
CA ASN A 206 22.58 -17.72 -23.72
C ASN A 206 22.90 -18.77 -24.81
N GLU A 207 22.08 -19.82 -24.86
CA GLU A 207 22.14 -20.86 -25.89
C GLU A 207 20.88 -20.79 -26.76
N GLU A 208 21.04 -20.88 -28.09
CA GLU A 208 19.92 -20.77 -29.05
C GLU A 208 18.74 -21.71 -28.73
N ARG A 209 19.03 -22.92 -28.24
CA ARG A 209 18.01 -23.91 -27.86
C ARG A 209 17.13 -23.48 -26.68
N LEU A 210 17.57 -22.52 -25.88
CA LEU A 210 16.87 -22.01 -24.70
C LEU A 210 16.22 -20.65 -24.91
N ASP A 211 16.42 -20.00 -26.06
CA ASP A 211 15.86 -18.68 -26.33
C ASP A 211 14.33 -18.67 -26.30
N VAL A 212 13.68 -19.76 -26.72
CA VAL A 212 12.22 -19.92 -26.59
C VAL A 212 11.80 -19.83 -25.12
N VAL A 213 12.51 -20.50 -24.21
CA VAL A 213 12.18 -20.50 -22.77
C VAL A 213 12.40 -19.12 -22.18
N ARG A 214 13.47 -18.42 -22.58
CA ARG A 214 13.76 -17.04 -22.16
C ARG A 214 12.67 -16.07 -22.60
N ASN A 215 12.26 -16.14 -23.86
CA ASN A 215 11.19 -15.28 -24.41
C ASN A 215 9.85 -15.56 -23.74
N VAL A 216 9.51 -16.84 -23.52
CA VAL A 216 8.30 -17.23 -22.79
C VAL A 216 8.33 -16.72 -21.35
N ALA A 217 9.48 -16.79 -20.66
CA ALA A 217 9.63 -16.27 -19.31
C ALA A 217 9.38 -14.75 -19.24
N VAL A 218 9.93 -13.98 -20.19
CA VAL A 218 9.70 -12.52 -20.28
C VAL A 218 8.22 -12.22 -20.55
N ALA A 219 7.58 -12.92 -21.50
CA ALA A 219 6.15 -12.72 -21.78
C ALA A 219 5.26 -13.04 -20.57
N PHE A 220 5.57 -14.11 -19.82
CA PHE A 220 4.85 -14.42 -18.58
C PHE A 220 5.13 -13.42 -17.46
N PHE A 221 6.35 -12.88 -17.38
CA PHE A 221 6.66 -11.78 -16.47
C PHE A 221 5.78 -10.56 -16.76
N ASP A 222 5.73 -10.10 -18.00
CA ASP A 222 4.93 -8.94 -18.41
C ASP A 222 3.43 -9.15 -18.15
N LEU A 223 2.90 -10.31 -18.57
CA LEU A 223 1.52 -10.70 -18.29
C LEU A 223 1.22 -10.73 -16.78
N TRP A 224 2.14 -11.27 -15.98
CA TRP A 224 1.97 -11.37 -14.54
C TRP A 224 1.99 -10.00 -13.86
N ILE A 225 2.86 -9.09 -14.31
CA ILE A 225 2.89 -7.69 -13.88
C ILE A 225 1.54 -7.02 -14.20
N ALA A 226 0.98 -7.21 -15.40
CA ALA A 226 -0.36 -6.68 -15.72
C ALA A 226 -1.47 -7.26 -14.83
N LEU A 227 -1.46 -8.59 -14.60
CA LEU A 227 -2.42 -9.27 -13.71
C LEU A 227 -2.28 -8.82 -12.25
N TYR A 228 -1.06 -8.65 -11.77
CA TYR A 228 -0.78 -8.20 -10.41
C TYR A 228 -1.34 -6.78 -10.20
N ALA A 229 -1.32 -5.90 -11.21
CA ALA A 229 -1.90 -4.56 -11.11
C ALA A 229 -3.42 -4.60 -10.91
N ALA A 230 -4.11 -5.42 -11.70
CA ALA A 230 -5.55 -5.63 -11.57
C ALA A 230 -5.90 -6.29 -10.21
N ALA A 231 -5.17 -7.35 -9.84
CA ALA A 231 -5.39 -8.07 -8.58
C ALA A 231 -5.14 -7.18 -7.35
N PHE A 232 -4.12 -6.33 -7.38
CA PHE A 232 -3.82 -5.40 -6.30
C PHE A 232 -4.90 -4.32 -6.15
N GLY A 233 -5.45 -3.82 -7.26
CA GLY A 233 -6.60 -2.91 -7.25
C GLY A 233 -7.81 -3.54 -6.56
N LEU A 234 -8.16 -4.77 -6.93
CA LEU A 234 -9.24 -5.54 -6.31
C LEU A 234 -8.96 -5.83 -4.83
N LEU A 235 -7.73 -6.21 -4.48
CA LEU A 235 -7.33 -6.47 -3.10
C LEU A 235 -7.48 -5.20 -2.24
N THR A 236 -7.01 -4.06 -2.74
CA THR A 236 -7.11 -2.77 -2.04
C THR A 236 -8.57 -2.37 -1.85
N TYR A 237 -9.40 -2.54 -2.88
CA TYR A 237 -10.85 -2.35 -2.79
C TYR A 237 -11.48 -3.24 -1.72
N ASN A 238 -11.11 -4.53 -1.65
CA ASN A 238 -11.67 -5.47 -0.68
C ASN A 238 -11.22 -5.21 0.77
N LEU A 239 -10.03 -4.61 0.95
CA LEU A 239 -9.45 -4.33 2.26
C LEU A 239 -9.90 -2.99 2.87
N GLU A 240 -10.16 -1.96 2.06
CA GLU A 240 -10.46 -0.61 2.54
C GLU A 240 -11.94 -0.21 2.32
N PRO A 241 -12.80 -0.25 3.35
CA PRO A 241 -14.22 0.08 3.23
C PRO A 241 -14.48 1.50 2.71
N LYS A 242 -13.65 2.47 3.08
CA LYS A 242 -13.80 3.86 2.59
C LYS A 242 -13.57 3.97 1.09
N LEU A 243 -12.67 3.15 0.54
CA LEU A 243 -12.48 3.06 -0.90
C LEU A 243 -13.73 2.46 -1.55
N GLN A 244 -14.35 1.44 -0.93
CA GLN A 244 -15.62 0.89 -1.40
C GLN A 244 -16.72 1.96 -1.45
N GLU A 245 -16.90 2.70 -0.36
CA GLU A 245 -17.86 3.80 -0.29
C GLU A 245 -17.59 4.87 -1.35
N SER A 246 -16.32 5.25 -1.53
CA SER A 246 -15.92 6.29 -2.49
C SER A 246 -16.16 5.85 -3.93
N VAL A 247 -15.85 4.59 -4.28
CA VAL A 247 -16.09 4.06 -5.62
C VAL A 247 -17.60 3.89 -5.86
N ARG A 248 -18.39 3.49 -4.84
CA ARG A 248 -19.86 3.39 -4.94
C ARG A 248 -20.57 4.73 -5.16
N ARG A 249 -19.93 5.87 -4.85
CA ARG A 249 -20.49 7.19 -5.20
C ARG A 249 -20.57 7.41 -6.72
N LEU A 250 -19.81 6.64 -7.51
CA LEU A 250 -19.93 6.64 -8.96
C LEU A 250 -21.08 5.72 -9.37
N SER A 251 -22.13 6.28 -9.97
CA SER A 251 -23.37 5.57 -10.33
C SER A 251 -23.13 4.30 -11.15
N TYR A 252 -22.23 4.34 -12.12
CA TYR A 252 -21.91 3.18 -12.95
C TYR A 252 -21.06 2.13 -12.22
N ALA A 253 -20.12 2.58 -11.37
CA ALA A 253 -19.29 1.67 -10.59
C ALA A 253 -20.13 0.95 -9.52
N ALA A 254 -21.10 1.62 -8.92
CA ALA A 254 -22.04 1.01 -7.98
C ALA A 254 -22.75 -0.20 -8.57
N TYR A 255 -23.26 -0.10 -9.81
CA TYR A 255 -23.92 -1.22 -10.49
C TYR A 255 -23.01 -2.44 -10.67
N ILE A 256 -21.76 -2.22 -11.12
CA ILE A 256 -20.79 -3.30 -11.32
C ILE A 256 -20.38 -3.90 -9.96
N LEU A 257 -20.15 -3.05 -8.97
CA LEU A 257 -19.72 -3.45 -7.64
C LEU A 257 -20.82 -4.19 -6.87
N ASP A 258 -22.07 -3.78 -6.97
CA ASP A 258 -23.19 -4.49 -6.34
C ASP A 258 -23.32 -5.91 -6.91
N ARG A 259 -23.07 -6.09 -8.22
CA ARG A 259 -23.05 -7.42 -8.84
C ARG A 259 -21.84 -8.24 -8.40
N TYR A 260 -20.67 -7.63 -8.25
CA TYR A 260 -19.48 -8.27 -7.70
C TYR A 260 -19.66 -8.65 -6.22
N ASP A 261 -20.30 -7.79 -5.44
CA ASP A 261 -20.58 -7.97 -4.02
C ASP A 261 -21.67 -9.02 -3.77
N ASP A 262 -22.59 -9.26 -4.70
CA ASP A 262 -23.53 -10.38 -4.59
C ASP A 262 -22.79 -11.74 -4.70
N VAL A 263 -21.80 -11.82 -5.59
CA VAL A 263 -20.95 -13.01 -5.76
C VAL A 263 -20.01 -13.19 -4.56
N THR A 264 -19.27 -12.14 -4.19
CA THR A 264 -18.26 -12.21 -3.12
C THR A 264 -18.85 -12.09 -1.72
N GLY A 265 -19.99 -11.43 -1.55
CA GLY A 265 -20.69 -11.28 -0.28
C GLY A 265 -21.17 -12.60 0.30
N LYS A 266 -21.47 -13.60 -0.54
CA LYS A 266 -21.70 -14.98 -0.10
C LYS A 266 -20.45 -15.56 0.59
N ILE A 267 -19.26 -15.29 0.04
CA ILE A 267 -17.97 -15.71 0.62
C ILE A 267 -17.65 -14.90 1.88
N ARG A 268 -17.90 -13.59 1.86
CA ARG A 268 -17.65 -12.69 3.00
C ARG A 268 -18.54 -13.03 4.19
N LYS A 269 -19.81 -13.37 3.97
CA LYS A 269 -20.72 -13.85 5.05
C LYS A 269 -20.24 -15.15 5.70
N LEU A 270 -19.48 -15.97 4.98
CA LEU A 270 -18.84 -17.17 5.54
C LEU A 270 -17.57 -16.82 6.34
N THR A 271 -16.90 -15.72 6.03
CA THR A 271 -15.60 -15.36 6.62
C THR A 271 -15.69 -14.30 7.73
N MET A 272 -16.64 -13.37 7.66
CA MET A 272 -16.85 -12.30 8.64
C MET A 272 -18.05 -12.61 9.54
N ARG A 273 -17.75 -13.05 10.76
CA ARG A 273 -18.75 -13.43 11.78
C ARG A 273 -19.30 -12.25 12.58
N SER A 274 -18.88 -11.02 12.28
CA SER A 274 -19.29 -9.81 13.02
C SER A 274 -19.94 -8.80 12.08
N PRO A 275 -21.15 -8.29 12.40
CA PRO A 275 -21.77 -7.23 11.61
C PRO A 275 -20.87 -5.98 11.57
N PRO A 276 -20.92 -5.20 10.48
CA PRO A 276 -20.20 -3.93 10.44
C PRO A 276 -20.67 -3.05 11.59
N PRO A 277 -19.75 -2.37 12.31
CA PRO A 277 -20.15 -1.44 13.36
C PRO A 277 -21.02 -0.34 12.75
N PRO A 278 -22.04 0.16 13.50
CA PRO A 278 -22.87 1.26 13.03
C PRO A 278 -22.01 2.47 12.63
N GLN A 279 -22.35 3.11 11.51
CA GLN A 279 -21.74 4.37 11.07
C GLN A 279 -22.10 5.45 12.10
N HIS A 280 -21.24 5.60 13.11
CA HIS A 280 -21.29 6.75 14.01
C HIS A 280 -20.71 7.97 13.32
N SER A 281 -21.28 9.15 13.56
CA SER A 281 -20.66 10.39 13.12
C SER A 281 -19.25 10.47 13.67
N GLU A 282 -18.28 11.02 12.93
CA GLU A 282 -16.88 11.10 13.41
C GLU A 282 -16.81 11.77 14.79
N THR A 283 -17.69 12.74 15.04
CA THR A 283 -17.89 13.42 16.32
C THR A 283 -18.27 12.45 17.45
N ASP A 284 -19.19 11.52 17.22
CA ASP A 284 -19.57 10.49 18.21
C ASP A 284 -18.43 9.51 18.47
N ILE A 285 -17.59 9.24 17.47
CA ILE A 285 -16.38 8.43 17.63
C ILE A 285 -15.40 9.15 18.58
N TYR A 286 -15.24 10.47 18.44
CA TYR A 286 -14.42 11.27 19.37
C TYR A 286 -14.97 11.24 20.79
N PHE A 287 -16.28 11.50 20.98
CA PHE A 287 -16.88 11.55 22.30
C PHE A 287 -16.94 10.19 22.98
N SER A 288 -17.20 9.11 22.23
CA SER A 288 -17.19 7.74 22.78
C SER A 288 -15.79 7.29 23.18
N MET A 289 -14.74 7.69 22.45
CA MET A 289 -13.36 7.42 22.88
C MET A 289 -12.98 8.25 24.10
N LEU A 290 -13.36 9.52 24.13
CA LEU A 290 -13.11 10.40 25.27
C LEU A 290 -13.81 9.87 26.53
N SER A 291 -15.08 9.46 26.43
CA SER A 291 -15.83 8.89 27.56
C SER A 291 -15.21 7.57 28.03
N LYS A 292 -14.77 6.71 27.11
CA LYS A 292 -14.07 5.47 27.45
C LYS A 292 -12.75 5.72 28.16
N ASP A 293 -11.96 6.68 27.70
CA ASP A 293 -10.69 7.04 28.33
C ASP A 293 -10.93 7.67 29.72
N LEU A 294 -12.00 8.47 29.90
CA LEU A 294 -12.39 9.01 31.20
C LEU A 294 -12.81 7.91 32.19
N HIS A 295 -13.69 6.99 31.80
CA HIS A 295 -14.14 5.90 32.65
C HIS A 295 -13.04 4.88 32.97
N SER A 296 -12.14 4.59 32.02
CA SER A 296 -10.98 3.72 32.28
C SER A 296 -10.08 4.28 33.38
N ASN A 297 -9.94 5.61 33.45
CA ASN A 297 -9.15 6.27 34.49
C ASN A 297 -9.85 6.25 35.85
N GLU A 298 -11.17 6.43 35.89
CA GLU A 298 -11.96 6.29 37.13
C GLU A 298 -11.81 4.87 37.71
N ASN A 299 -11.99 3.84 36.90
CA ASN A 299 -11.86 2.45 37.34
C ASN A 299 -10.46 2.12 37.89
N ARG A 300 -9.39 2.67 37.28
CA ARG A 300 -8.02 2.55 37.83
C ARG A 300 -7.87 3.23 39.18
N LYS A 301 -8.47 4.42 39.35
CA LYS A 301 -8.42 5.15 40.61
C LYS A 301 -9.09 4.34 41.74
N TYR A 302 -10.28 3.79 41.49
CA TYR A 302 -10.97 2.94 42.46
C TYR A 302 -10.20 1.65 42.78
N SER A 303 -9.61 0.99 41.77
CA SER A 303 -8.79 -0.21 41.98
C SER A 303 -7.53 0.04 42.82
N ASN A 304 -6.94 1.23 42.75
CA ASN A 304 -5.77 1.57 43.58
C ASN A 304 -6.17 1.90 45.02
N ILE A 305 -7.32 2.58 45.22
CA ILE A 305 -7.87 2.85 46.55
C ILE A 305 -8.21 1.53 47.27
N SER A 306 -8.85 0.59 46.57
CA SER A 306 -9.21 -0.71 47.15
C SER A 306 -7.99 -1.57 47.52
N LYS A 307 -6.85 -1.40 46.83
CA LYS A 307 -5.60 -2.09 47.18
C LYS A 307 -4.93 -1.49 48.42
N LEU A 308 -4.99 -0.16 48.57
CA LEU A 308 -4.46 0.52 49.75
C LEU A 308 -5.26 0.15 51.01
N SER A 309 -6.60 0.08 50.93
CA SER A 309 -7.45 -0.30 52.07
C SER A 309 -7.27 -1.75 52.55
N ILE A 310 -6.66 -2.63 51.74
CA ILE A 310 -6.39 -4.03 52.13
C ILE A 310 -5.05 -4.16 52.87
N ILE A 311 -4.13 -3.21 52.71
CA ILE A 311 -2.79 -3.26 53.34
C ILE A 311 -2.81 -2.67 54.77
N GLU A 312 -3.84 -1.92 55.14
CA GLU A 312 -3.99 -1.29 56.47
C GLU A 312 -4.77 -2.13 57.50
N ILE A 313 -4.97 -3.43 57.25
CA ILE A 313 -5.60 -4.40 58.17
C ILE A 313 -4.61 -5.50 58.51
#